data_AF-A0A7Y7AZT1-F1
#
_entry.id   AF-A0A7Y7AZT1-F1
#
_cell.length_a   1.000
_cell.length_b   1.000
_cell.length_c   1.000
_cell.angle_alpha   90.00
_cell.angle_beta   90.00
_cell.angle_gamma   90.00
#
_symmetry.space_group_name_H-M   'P 1'
#
loop_
_entity.id
_entity.type
_entity.pdbx_description
1 polymer ?
#
loop_
_entity_poly.entity_id
_entity_poly.type
_entity_poly.pdbx_seq_one_letter_code
_entity_poly.pdbx_strand_id
1 'polypeptide(L)'
;MPSTAGDESTGPRYPLAGSAKPAAIVHNPHDRQIWFVTRDAQFGRFATETPHESKVFPSPDPGRSAKALVAWNQAVWMYTVAAGQGCVVKCTLTGGGDGHYDNYERGTAAACPAMAIGSDPTGAERIVATLSGMPSLMFIGADGDIHTSDAFSLSGGSPSPLYGLAIAKRTSQEYWLSSPTAGCVVSFDAKSGEFSKTPVRLDGTAAPGHLAITETAERERALWVATDDTYLIKYDLDRKSQRKIVTSAVPDRLFAMPDGSLWFTMPSADAVDCVLPGATHTSGSISTGKGSRPSGIAADTNSQLWVGLEGTGEMFHISKFRLTPKGGQGQEAAVGTSFKNPLRVLVGNLDGTPVGKATVKFVLKGDQARFVGGGTTDIKSVQESGDEMGIAESALLEAKQPGQVDASAELLEEDAFTPFEGIVVKETVGPPDHLGYHSGAGQRTAVGKKFPAPLSTVVRDKHGAAVKKVKVVFRVMDDMASFGNGSAVTEATSGEDGVATTAQPLVAGPVVGRFRVQAWAEGTEAGVVFNEYVTDC
;
A
#
# COMPACT_ATOMS: atom_id res chain seq x y z
N MET A 1 -19.65 -9.32 8.38
CA MET A 1 -19.25 -10.58 7.71
C MET A 1 -17.89 -10.36 7.09
N PRO A 2 -16.85 -11.13 7.42
CA PRO A 2 -15.47 -10.80 7.06
C PRO A 2 -14.97 -11.58 5.84
N SER A 3 -14.31 -10.88 4.92
CA SER A 3 -13.54 -11.38 3.75
C SER A 3 -13.21 -10.11 2.95
N THR A 4 -11.97 -9.63 2.81
CA THR A 4 -10.76 -10.31 2.33
C THR A 4 -9.49 -9.65 2.87
N ALA A 5 -8.39 -10.40 2.85
CA ALA A 5 -7.00 -10.04 3.20
C ALA A 5 -6.61 -8.57 2.95
N GLY A 6 -5.89 -8.00 3.92
CA GLY A 6 -5.37 -6.63 3.91
C GLY A 6 -4.54 -6.34 2.68
N ASP A 7 -5.02 -5.36 1.92
CA ASP A 7 -4.49 -4.87 0.65
C ASP A 7 -3.81 -3.53 0.96
N GLU A 8 -2.63 -3.59 1.60
CA GLU A 8 -2.11 -2.45 2.35
C GLU A 8 -1.18 -1.55 1.50
N SER A 9 -1.58 -0.30 1.34
CA SER A 9 -0.73 0.79 0.85
C SER A 9 0.45 1.01 1.79
N THR A 10 1.58 1.49 1.27
CA THR A 10 2.79 1.74 2.10
C THR A 10 2.79 3.11 2.77
N GLY A 11 1.65 3.81 2.82
CA GLY A 11 1.51 5.16 3.39
C GLY A 11 0.05 5.49 3.73
N PRO A 12 -0.20 6.59 4.46
CA PRO A 12 -1.54 6.96 4.88
C PRO A 12 -2.40 7.50 3.72
N ARG A 13 -3.69 7.18 3.79
CA ARG A 13 -4.73 7.56 2.83
C ARG A 13 -5.83 8.31 3.54
N TYR A 14 -6.29 9.39 2.92
CA TYR A 14 -7.27 10.30 3.49
C TYR A 14 -8.48 10.42 2.55
N PRO A 15 -9.65 9.88 2.93
CA PRO A 15 -10.86 9.95 2.11
C PRO A 15 -11.28 11.39 1.81
N LEU A 16 -11.67 11.65 0.56
CA LEU A 16 -12.21 12.94 0.17
C LEU A 16 -13.72 13.02 0.40
N ALA A 17 -14.18 14.23 0.75
CA ALA A 17 -15.59 14.51 1.00
C ALA A 17 -16.47 14.14 -0.20
N GLY A 18 -17.66 13.61 0.07
CA GLY A 18 -18.62 13.24 -0.97
C GLY A 18 -18.13 12.13 -1.92
N SER A 19 -17.11 11.36 -1.54
CA SER A 19 -16.48 10.34 -2.39
C SER A 19 -15.93 10.90 -3.71
N ALA A 20 -15.48 12.16 -3.69
CA ALA A 20 -14.90 12.80 -4.85
C ALA A 20 -13.65 12.06 -5.34
N LYS A 21 -13.49 12.01 -6.66
CA LYS A 21 -12.41 11.28 -7.34
C LYS A 21 -11.44 12.28 -7.97
N PRO A 22 -10.28 12.52 -7.35
CA PRO A 22 -9.34 13.54 -7.82
C PRO A 22 -8.72 13.07 -9.13
N ALA A 23 -8.87 13.84 -10.21
CA ALA A 23 -8.29 13.58 -11.52
C ALA A 23 -6.95 14.30 -11.73
N ALA A 24 -6.80 15.47 -11.11
CA ALA A 24 -5.54 16.19 -11.01
C ALA A 24 -5.54 17.02 -9.72
N ILE A 25 -4.35 17.33 -9.21
CA ILE A 25 -4.15 18.13 -8.00
C ILE A 25 -3.09 19.20 -8.21
N VAL A 26 -3.15 20.29 -7.44
CA VAL A 26 -2.17 21.37 -7.44
C VAL A 26 -2.09 21.99 -6.05
N HIS A 27 -0.89 22.37 -5.60
CA HIS A 27 -0.77 23.19 -4.41
C HIS A 27 -1.05 24.66 -4.74
N ASN A 28 -1.95 25.29 -3.99
CA ASN A 28 -2.21 26.71 -4.09
C ASN A 28 -1.38 27.45 -3.01
N PRO A 29 -0.35 28.22 -3.40
CA PRO A 29 0.53 28.89 -2.44
C PRO A 29 -0.19 30.00 -1.65
N HIS A 30 -1.34 30.49 -2.12
CA HIS A 30 -2.06 31.57 -1.45
C HIS A 30 -2.78 31.11 -0.18
N ASP A 31 -3.49 29.98 -0.24
CA ASP A 31 -4.16 29.41 0.93
C ASP A 31 -3.39 28.24 1.57
N ARG A 32 -2.26 27.84 0.97
CA ARG A 32 -1.38 26.76 1.42
C ARG A 32 -2.07 25.39 1.45
N GLN A 33 -3.07 25.19 0.59
CA GLN A 33 -3.85 23.96 0.51
C GLN A 33 -3.58 23.24 -0.81
N ILE A 34 -3.88 21.95 -0.84
CA ILE A 34 -3.97 21.23 -2.11
C ILE A 34 -5.38 21.39 -2.66
N TRP A 35 -5.45 21.81 -3.90
CA TRP A 35 -6.67 21.83 -4.68
C TRP A 35 -6.69 20.65 -5.63
N PHE A 36 -7.87 20.13 -5.90
CA PHE A 36 -8.07 19.06 -6.86
C PHE A 36 -9.25 19.34 -7.77
N VAL A 37 -9.24 18.69 -8.92
CA VAL A 37 -10.37 18.68 -9.85
C VAL A 37 -10.85 17.25 -10.03
N THR A 38 -12.14 17.05 -10.19
CA THR A 38 -12.74 15.76 -10.52
C THR A 38 -13.05 15.66 -12.03
N ARG A 39 -13.26 14.44 -12.55
CA ARG A 39 -13.59 14.27 -13.97
C ARG A 39 -14.94 14.86 -14.37
N ASP A 40 -15.84 15.09 -13.43
CA ASP A 40 -17.13 15.79 -13.56
C ASP A 40 -17.01 17.30 -13.26
N ALA A 41 -15.79 17.84 -13.41
CA ALA A 41 -15.48 19.26 -13.38
C ALA A 41 -15.79 19.96 -12.04
N GLN A 42 -15.74 19.24 -10.91
CA GLN A 42 -15.82 19.88 -9.59
C GLN A 42 -14.44 20.33 -9.13
N PHE A 43 -14.36 21.50 -8.50
CA PHE A 43 -13.21 21.83 -7.66
C PHE A 43 -13.37 21.18 -6.29
N GLY A 44 -12.25 20.80 -5.70
CA GLY A 44 -12.17 20.51 -4.28
C GLY A 44 -10.88 21.02 -3.69
N ARG A 45 -10.87 21.11 -2.36
CA ARG A 45 -9.75 21.57 -1.56
C ARG A 45 -9.49 20.57 -0.45
N PHE A 46 -8.22 20.33 -0.14
CA PHE A 46 -7.72 19.40 0.85
C PHE A 46 -6.67 20.08 1.73
N ALA A 47 -6.89 20.00 3.04
CA ALA A 47 -5.98 20.46 4.06
C ALA A 47 -4.89 19.42 4.31
N THR A 48 -3.65 19.83 4.08
CA THR A 48 -2.47 19.00 4.30
C THR A 48 -1.98 19.07 5.75
N GLU A 49 -2.44 20.03 6.54
CA GLU A 49 -2.18 20.12 7.98
C GLU A 49 -3.26 19.38 8.78
N THR A 50 -2.91 18.83 9.95
CA THR A 50 -3.79 18.03 10.80
C THR A 50 -4.78 18.90 11.58
N PRO A 51 -6.10 18.56 11.63
CA PRO A 51 -6.72 17.39 11.01
C PRO A 51 -6.86 17.54 9.49
N HIS A 52 -6.59 16.45 8.77
CA HIS A 52 -6.79 16.40 7.31
C HIS A 52 -8.27 16.47 6.98
N GLU A 53 -8.67 17.54 6.30
CA GLU A 53 -10.05 17.80 5.91
C GLU A 53 -10.15 18.10 4.42
N SER A 54 -11.27 17.75 3.80
CA SER A 54 -11.55 18.12 2.42
C SER A 54 -12.92 18.73 2.25
N LYS A 55 -13.03 19.63 1.26
CA LYS A 55 -14.28 20.25 0.82
C LYS A 55 -14.38 20.11 -0.69
N VAL A 56 -15.54 19.71 -1.18
CA VAL A 56 -15.86 19.66 -2.60
C VAL A 56 -16.88 20.75 -2.89
N PHE A 57 -16.61 21.56 -3.90
CA PHE A 57 -17.49 22.64 -4.30
C PHE A 57 -18.50 22.15 -5.35
N PRO A 58 -19.70 22.76 -5.42
CA PRO A 58 -20.65 22.47 -6.50
C PRO A 58 -19.99 22.67 -7.86
N SER A 59 -20.32 21.80 -8.82
CA SER A 59 -19.76 21.91 -10.18
C SER A 59 -20.12 23.28 -10.79
N PRO A 60 -19.16 24.08 -11.26
CA PRO A 60 -19.41 25.32 -11.99
C PRO A 60 -20.12 25.07 -13.33
N ASP A 61 -20.04 23.85 -13.86
CA ASP A 61 -20.47 23.52 -15.22
C ASP A 61 -20.92 22.04 -15.31
N PRO A 62 -22.11 21.70 -14.77
CA PRO A 62 -22.59 20.32 -14.69
C PRO A 62 -22.67 19.64 -16.07
N GLY A 63 -22.13 18.42 -16.15
CA GLY A 63 -22.13 17.63 -17.40
C GLY A 63 -20.89 17.84 -18.28
N ARG A 64 -19.96 18.72 -17.88
CA ARG A 64 -18.64 18.83 -18.50
C ARG A 64 -17.60 17.94 -17.83
N SER A 65 -16.48 17.77 -18.52
CA SER A 65 -15.31 17.04 -17.99
C SER A 65 -14.07 17.91 -17.89
N ALA A 66 -13.23 17.63 -16.88
CA ALA A 66 -11.97 18.31 -16.64
C ALA A 66 -10.85 17.30 -16.32
N LYS A 67 -9.60 17.66 -16.62
CA LYS A 67 -8.41 16.80 -16.42
C LYS A 67 -7.17 17.52 -15.90
N ALA A 68 -7.15 18.85 -15.99
CA ALA A 68 -6.01 19.66 -15.59
C ALA A 68 -6.51 20.88 -14.82
N LEU A 69 -5.68 21.33 -13.89
CA LEU A 69 -5.88 22.54 -13.14
C LEU A 69 -4.53 23.19 -12.83
N VAL A 70 -4.55 24.49 -12.54
CA VAL A 70 -3.37 25.23 -12.11
C VAL A 70 -3.77 26.30 -11.09
N ALA A 71 -2.95 26.51 -10.07
CA ALA A 71 -3.13 27.60 -9.12
C ALA A 71 -2.35 28.83 -9.59
N TRP A 72 -3.05 29.96 -9.73
CA TRP A 72 -2.45 31.21 -10.18
C TRP A 72 -3.28 32.42 -9.82
N ASN A 73 -2.59 33.51 -9.46
CA ASN A 73 -3.20 34.81 -9.12
C ASN A 73 -4.32 34.70 -8.07
N GLN A 74 -4.02 34.03 -6.94
CA GLN A 74 -4.95 33.78 -5.82
C GLN A 74 -6.20 32.96 -6.19
N ALA A 75 -6.22 32.34 -7.37
CA ALA A 75 -7.30 31.53 -7.88
C ALA A 75 -6.79 30.15 -8.30
N VAL A 76 -7.72 29.23 -8.51
CA VAL A 76 -7.45 27.94 -9.14
C VAL A 76 -8.24 27.86 -10.42
N TRP A 77 -7.55 27.53 -11.51
CA TRP A 77 -8.09 27.53 -12.86
C TRP A 77 -8.16 26.11 -13.37
N MET A 78 -9.24 25.78 -14.08
CA MET A 78 -9.36 24.52 -14.81
C MET A 78 -9.85 24.78 -16.23
N TYR A 79 -9.74 23.76 -17.07
CA TYR A 79 -10.37 23.74 -18.38
C TYR A 79 -11.43 22.63 -18.45
N THR A 80 -12.66 23.01 -18.76
CA THR A 80 -13.80 22.11 -18.87
C THR A 80 -14.22 21.92 -20.32
N VAL A 81 -14.71 20.72 -20.65
CA VAL A 81 -15.17 20.37 -22.00
C VAL A 81 -16.53 19.71 -21.97
N ALA A 82 -17.44 20.21 -22.80
CA ALA A 82 -18.71 19.58 -23.18
C ALA A 82 -18.71 19.28 -24.69
N ALA A 83 -19.71 18.53 -25.16
CA ALA A 83 -19.89 18.24 -26.57
C ALA A 83 -19.99 19.55 -27.40
N GLY A 84 -18.88 19.93 -28.03
CA GLY A 84 -18.80 21.08 -28.93
C GLY A 84 -18.13 22.35 -28.39
N GLN A 85 -17.82 22.44 -27.09
CA GLN A 85 -17.31 23.70 -26.51
C GLN A 85 -16.38 23.47 -25.30
N GLY A 86 -15.29 24.21 -25.26
CA GLY A 86 -14.40 24.29 -24.10
C GLY A 86 -14.60 25.59 -23.32
N CYS A 87 -14.35 25.55 -22.02
CA CYS A 87 -14.44 26.71 -21.14
C CYS A 87 -13.26 26.71 -20.18
N VAL A 88 -12.64 27.88 -20.01
CA VAL A 88 -11.72 28.11 -18.90
C VAL A 88 -12.55 28.56 -17.71
N VAL A 89 -12.39 27.91 -16.57
CA VAL A 89 -13.10 28.26 -15.33
C VAL A 89 -12.09 28.69 -14.28
N LYS A 90 -12.26 29.91 -13.76
CA LYS A 90 -11.51 30.43 -12.62
C LYS A 90 -12.32 30.26 -11.36
N CYS A 91 -11.72 29.68 -10.32
CA CYS A 91 -12.29 29.58 -8.99
C CYS A 91 -11.53 30.45 -8.01
N THR A 92 -12.25 31.34 -7.32
CA THR A 92 -11.75 32.11 -6.17
C THR A 92 -12.54 31.74 -4.92
N LEU A 93 -11.96 31.98 -3.74
CA LEU A 93 -12.70 31.79 -2.49
C LEU A 93 -13.44 33.08 -2.12
N THR A 94 -14.72 32.94 -1.79
CA THR A 94 -15.51 33.97 -1.12
C THR A 94 -15.08 34.11 0.35
N GLY A 95 -15.49 35.20 1.01
CA GLY A 95 -15.23 35.39 2.45
C GLY A 95 -15.81 34.29 3.35
N GLY A 96 -16.79 33.52 2.87
CA GLY A 96 -17.35 32.35 3.55
C GLY A 96 -16.62 31.03 3.26
N GLY A 97 -15.58 31.05 2.42
CA GLY A 97 -14.83 29.85 2.04
C GLY A 97 -15.54 28.97 1.01
N ASP A 98 -16.56 29.47 0.32
CA ASP A 98 -17.17 28.84 -0.85
C ASP A 98 -16.50 29.31 -2.15
N GLY A 99 -16.53 28.46 -3.18
CA GLY A 99 -16.00 28.77 -4.50
C GLY A 99 -16.89 29.75 -5.26
N HIS A 100 -16.30 30.81 -5.81
CA HIS A 100 -16.88 31.72 -6.79
C HIS A 100 -16.24 31.48 -8.15
N TYR A 101 -17.05 31.48 -9.21
CA TYR A 101 -16.63 31.04 -10.54
C TYR A 101 -16.77 32.13 -11.59
N ASP A 102 -15.69 32.37 -12.34
CA ASP A 102 -15.71 33.12 -13.59
C ASP A 102 -15.48 32.16 -14.77
N ASN A 103 -16.38 32.19 -15.75
CA ASN A 103 -16.38 31.29 -16.90
C ASN A 103 -15.99 32.03 -18.19
N TYR A 104 -15.01 31.51 -18.91
CA TYR A 104 -14.49 32.08 -20.16
C TYR A 104 -14.70 31.08 -21.31
N GLU A 105 -15.85 31.22 -21.98
CA GLU A 105 -16.36 30.33 -23.04
C GLU A 105 -15.71 30.56 -24.42
N ARG A 106 -14.38 30.49 -24.51
CA ARG A 106 -13.65 30.69 -25.79
C ARG A 106 -12.78 29.50 -26.19
N GLY A 107 -12.99 28.35 -25.57
CA GLY A 107 -12.21 27.12 -25.81
C GLY A 107 -12.79 26.22 -26.89
N THR A 108 -11.95 25.34 -27.44
CA THR A 108 -12.39 24.29 -28.38
C THR A 108 -12.90 23.06 -27.62
N ALA A 109 -13.62 22.17 -28.30
CA ALA A 109 -14.12 20.90 -27.73
C ALA A 109 -13.01 19.86 -27.42
N ALA A 110 -11.74 20.26 -27.38
CA ALA A 110 -10.60 19.40 -27.14
C ALA A 110 -10.25 19.34 -25.64
N ALA A 111 -10.04 18.15 -25.09
CA ALA A 111 -9.61 17.98 -23.69
C ALA A 111 -8.26 18.66 -23.43
N CYS A 112 -8.09 19.28 -22.27
CA CYS A 112 -6.82 19.87 -21.86
C CYS A 112 -6.00 18.87 -21.03
N PRO A 113 -4.90 18.30 -21.57
CA PRO A 113 -4.07 17.37 -20.82
C PRO A 113 -3.13 18.06 -19.82
N ALA A 114 -2.66 19.28 -20.12
CA ALA A 114 -1.71 19.98 -19.26
C ALA A 114 -1.96 21.50 -19.22
N MET A 115 -1.82 22.06 -18.02
CA MET A 115 -1.82 23.50 -17.75
C MET A 115 -0.62 23.82 -16.84
N ALA A 116 0.08 24.92 -17.10
CA ALA A 116 1.21 25.37 -16.30
C ALA A 116 1.29 26.90 -16.30
N ILE A 117 2.09 27.45 -15.38
CA ILE A 117 2.39 28.89 -15.35
C ILE A 117 3.69 29.15 -16.08
N GLY A 118 3.62 30.03 -17.07
CA GLY A 118 4.75 30.57 -17.80
C GLY A 118 4.70 32.08 -17.83
N SER A 119 5.73 32.69 -18.41
CA SER A 119 5.81 34.14 -18.60
C SER A 119 5.56 34.48 -20.07
N ASP A 120 4.80 35.55 -20.32
CA ASP A 120 4.57 36.13 -21.62
C ASP A 120 5.84 36.83 -22.19
N PRO A 121 5.81 37.45 -23.39
CA PRO A 121 6.98 38.15 -23.93
C PRO A 121 7.52 39.28 -23.03
N THR A 122 6.68 39.91 -22.22
CA THR A 122 7.04 41.00 -21.30
C THR A 122 7.62 40.50 -19.97
N GLY A 123 7.43 39.22 -19.66
CA GLY A 123 7.83 38.58 -18.41
C GLY A 123 6.68 38.41 -17.42
N ALA A 124 5.49 38.94 -17.72
CA ALA A 124 4.31 38.78 -16.88
C ALA A 124 3.83 37.32 -16.88
N GLU A 125 3.37 36.81 -15.74
CA GLU A 125 2.85 35.45 -15.65
C GLU A 125 1.56 35.31 -16.46
N ARG A 126 1.35 34.11 -17.00
CA ARG A 126 0.14 33.67 -17.69
C ARG A 126 -0.02 32.17 -17.54
N ILE A 127 -1.24 31.68 -17.73
CA ILE A 127 -1.46 30.24 -17.89
C ILE A 127 -1.12 29.87 -19.33
N VAL A 128 -0.41 28.76 -19.47
CA VAL A 128 -0.14 28.08 -20.74
C VAL A 128 -0.80 26.72 -20.67
N ALA A 129 -1.53 26.35 -21.71
CA ALA A 129 -2.24 25.08 -21.79
C ALA A 129 -2.07 24.43 -23.15
N THR A 130 -2.06 23.11 -23.16
CA THR A 130 -2.19 22.29 -24.38
C THR A 130 -3.61 21.80 -24.51
N LEU A 131 -4.04 21.52 -25.74
CA LEU A 131 -5.36 20.94 -26.03
C LEU A 131 -5.17 19.71 -26.92
N SER A 132 -5.85 18.62 -26.57
CA SER A 132 -5.70 17.31 -27.21
C SER A 132 -6.02 17.39 -28.70
N GLY A 133 -5.10 16.91 -29.55
CA GLY A 133 -5.28 16.96 -31.00
C GLY A 133 -4.97 18.32 -31.62
N MET A 134 -4.66 19.35 -30.84
CA MET A 134 -4.35 20.68 -31.33
C MET A 134 -2.84 20.88 -31.47
N PRO A 135 -2.37 21.50 -32.56
CA PRO A 135 -0.95 21.80 -32.76
C PRO A 135 -0.52 23.13 -32.13
N SER A 136 -1.42 23.85 -31.46
CA SER A 136 -1.17 25.18 -30.90
C SER A 136 -1.28 25.18 -29.37
N LEU A 137 -0.55 26.08 -28.73
CA LEU A 137 -0.72 26.44 -27.34
C LEU A 137 -1.93 27.35 -27.14
N MET A 138 -2.58 27.25 -25.99
CA MET A 138 -3.53 28.22 -25.49
C MET A 138 -2.90 29.02 -24.35
N PHE A 139 -3.05 30.34 -24.40
CA PHE A 139 -2.57 31.29 -23.40
C PHE A 139 -3.77 31.96 -22.72
N ILE A 140 -3.73 32.08 -21.39
CA ILE A 140 -4.78 32.74 -20.61
C ILE A 140 -4.15 33.82 -19.73
N GLY A 141 -4.60 35.06 -19.91
CA GLY A 141 -4.22 36.24 -19.13
C GLY A 141 -4.95 36.36 -17.80
N ALA A 142 -4.53 37.31 -16.95
CA ALA A 142 -5.06 37.47 -15.59
C ALA A 142 -6.50 38.00 -15.56
N ASP A 143 -6.86 38.75 -16.59
CA ASP A 143 -8.20 39.22 -16.94
C ASP A 143 -9.07 38.15 -17.60
N GLY A 144 -8.48 36.99 -17.95
CA GLY A 144 -9.13 35.91 -18.66
C GLY A 144 -9.13 36.06 -20.18
N ASP A 145 -8.27 36.94 -20.73
CA ASP A 145 -8.05 36.99 -22.16
C ASP A 145 -7.39 35.70 -22.67
N ILE A 146 -7.91 35.17 -23.77
CA ILE A 146 -7.49 33.89 -24.35
C ILE A 146 -6.90 34.11 -25.74
N HIS A 147 -5.68 33.64 -25.94
CA HIS A 147 -4.97 33.67 -27.21
C HIS A 147 -4.36 32.31 -27.54
N THR A 148 -4.04 32.08 -28.81
CA THR A 148 -3.36 30.85 -29.25
C THR A 148 -2.05 31.17 -29.95
N SER A 149 -1.07 30.27 -29.85
CA SER A 149 0.12 30.33 -30.70
C SER A 149 -0.21 29.93 -32.13
N ASP A 150 0.74 30.17 -33.03
CA ASP A 150 0.80 29.47 -34.31
C ASP A 150 0.82 27.95 -34.12
N ALA A 151 0.53 27.20 -35.19
CA ALA A 151 0.52 25.75 -35.17
C ALA A 151 1.94 25.18 -35.28
N PHE A 152 2.31 24.30 -34.35
CA PHE A 152 3.52 23.50 -34.47
C PHE A 152 3.39 22.53 -35.66
N SER A 153 4.36 22.60 -36.56
CA SER A 153 4.48 21.69 -37.69
C SER A 153 5.95 21.32 -37.88
N LEU A 154 6.22 20.06 -38.22
CA LEU A 154 7.53 19.67 -38.71
C LEU A 154 7.75 20.28 -40.10
N SER A 155 9.00 20.60 -40.45
CA SER A 155 9.34 21.20 -41.75
C SER A 155 8.76 20.39 -42.92
N GLY A 156 7.78 20.96 -43.63
CA GLY A 156 7.10 20.33 -44.77
C GLY A 156 6.03 19.29 -44.42
N GLY A 157 5.65 19.16 -43.15
CA GLY A 157 4.64 18.22 -42.66
C GLY A 157 3.29 18.86 -42.31
N SER A 158 2.29 18.02 -42.04
CA SER A 158 1.02 18.46 -41.45
C SER A 158 1.21 18.91 -39.99
N PRO A 159 0.32 19.76 -39.45
CA PRO A 159 0.38 20.18 -38.05
C PRO A 159 0.39 19.00 -37.09
N SER A 160 1.30 19.05 -36.11
CA SER A 160 1.54 17.96 -35.17
C SER A 160 0.94 18.31 -33.81
N PRO A 161 -0.02 17.52 -33.30
CA PRO A 161 -0.62 17.73 -31.99
C PRO A 161 0.40 17.83 -30.86
N LEU A 162 0.14 18.75 -29.93
CA LEU A 162 0.88 18.94 -28.68
C LEU A 162 0.13 18.26 -27.52
N TYR A 163 0.86 17.78 -26.51
CA TYR A 163 0.28 17.06 -25.38
C TYR A 163 0.82 17.50 -24.02
N GLY A 164 1.99 17.01 -23.62
CA GLY A 164 2.62 17.35 -22.34
C GLY A 164 3.22 18.76 -22.38
N LEU A 165 3.28 19.41 -21.22
CA LEU A 165 3.82 20.75 -21.05
C LEU A 165 4.69 20.78 -19.78
N ALA A 166 5.89 21.32 -19.89
CA ALA A 166 6.74 21.62 -18.75
C ALA A 166 7.40 23.00 -18.92
N ILE A 167 7.39 23.79 -17.85
CA ILE A 167 7.99 25.12 -17.82
C ILE A 167 8.87 25.19 -16.56
N ALA A 168 10.15 25.50 -16.73
CA ALA A 168 11.06 25.64 -15.60
C ALA A 168 10.91 27.04 -14.98
N LYS A 169 10.97 27.12 -13.65
CA LYS A 169 10.82 28.39 -12.93
C LYS A 169 11.88 29.43 -13.32
N ARG A 170 13.12 29.00 -13.60
CA ARG A 170 14.23 29.89 -13.97
C ARG A 170 14.18 30.36 -15.41
N THR A 171 13.60 29.56 -16.30
CA THR A 171 13.40 29.89 -17.72
C THR A 171 11.91 29.92 -18.04
N SER A 172 11.16 30.74 -17.30
CA SER A 172 9.70 30.81 -17.38
C SER A 172 9.16 31.25 -18.74
N GLN A 173 10.00 31.72 -19.67
CA GLN A 173 9.64 32.07 -21.05
C GLN A 173 9.99 30.96 -22.06
N GLU A 174 10.56 29.84 -21.62
CA GLU A 174 10.86 28.66 -22.44
C GLU A 174 9.90 27.53 -22.07
N TYR A 175 9.02 27.16 -22.99
CA TYR A 175 8.03 26.10 -22.75
C TYR A 175 8.44 24.84 -23.47
N TRP A 176 8.52 23.72 -22.76
CA TRP A 176 8.80 22.42 -23.36
C TRP A 176 7.52 21.61 -23.54
N LEU A 177 7.38 21.02 -24.72
CA LEU A 177 6.18 20.34 -25.17
C LEU A 177 6.49 18.98 -25.76
N SER A 178 5.62 18.00 -25.53
CA SER A 178 5.66 16.73 -26.25
C SER A 178 4.68 16.73 -27.40
N SER A 179 5.06 16.04 -28.48
CA SER A 179 4.18 15.78 -29.62
C SER A 179 4.13 14.26 -29.86
N PRO A 180 3.08 13.57 -29.37
CA PRO A 180 2.97 12.12 -29.43
C PRO A 180 3.08 11.56 -30.85
N THR A 181 2.32 12.11 -31.79
CA THR A 181 2.29 11.65 -33.19
C THR A 181 3.57 11.96 -33.94
N ALA A 182 4.30 13.00 -33.52
CA ALA A 182 5.61 13.33 -34.07
C ALA A 182 6.75 12.61 -33.34
N GLY A 183 6.52 11.89 -32.23
CA GLY A 183 7.59 11.22 -31.48
C GLY A 183 8.74 12.16 -31.09
N CYS A 184 8.42 13.40 -30.70
CA CYS A 184 9.43 14.41 -30.39
C CYS A 184 9.02 15.29 -29.21
N VAL A 185 10.00 16.00 -28.66
CA VAL A 185 9.78 17.18 -27.82
C VAL A 185 10.26 18.44 -28.53
N VAL A 186 9.58 19.55 -28.30
CA VAL A 186 9.87 20.84 -28.92
C VAL A 186 9.79 21.94 -27.86
N SER A 187 10.66 22.94 -27.97
CA SER A 187 10.57 24.15 -27.15
C SER A 187 9.82 25.25 -27.90
N PHE A 188 9.07 26.05 -27.15
CA PHE A 188 8.45 27.29 -27.60
C PHE A 188 9.06 28.45 -26.82
N ASP A 189 9.57 29.46 -27.53
CA ASP A 189 10.12 30.67 -26.92
C ASP A 189 9.03 31.74 -26.86
N ALA A 190 8.60 32.08 -25.65
CA ALA A 190 7.56 33.07 -25.44
C ALA A 190 7.98 34.49 -25.84
N LYS A 191 9.28 34.80 -25.95
CA LYS A 191 9.74 36.13 -26.40
C LYS A 191 9.53 36.33 -27.89
N SER A 192 9.92 35.34 -28.69
CA SER A 192 9.76 35.37 -30.14
C SER A 192 8.37 34.91 -30.60
N GLY A 193 7.68 34.09 -29.80
CA GLY A 193 6.43 33.45 -30.18
C GLY A 193 6.62 32.26 -31.13
N GLU A 194 7.85 31.76 -31.28
CA GLU A 194 8.19 30.70 -32.23
C GLU A 194 8.50 29.37 -31.54
N PHE A 195 8.16 28.27 -32.22
CA PHE A 195 8.68 26.94 -31.90
C PHE A 195 10.11 26.80 -32.39
N SER A 196 10.93 26.04 -31.64
CA SER A 196 12.27 25.66 -32.08
C SER A 196 12.23 24.94 -33.43
N LYS A 197 13.09 25.39 -34.35
CA LYS A 197 13.22 24.82 -35.70
C LYS A 197 13.83 23.42 -35.69
N THR A 198 14.43 23.00 -34.58
CA THR A 198 15.08 21.70 -34.40
C THR A 198 14.45 20.98 -33.21
N PRO A 199 13.26 20.37 -33.37
CA PRO A 199 12.66 19.55 -32.33
C PRO A 199 13.54 18.32 -32.05
N VAL A 200 13.55 17.87 -30.80
CA VAL A 200 14.35 16.74 -30.35
C VAL A 200 13.57 15.47 -30.60
N ARG A 201 14.06 14.63 -31.52
CA ARG A 201 13.54 13.28 -31.73
C ARG A 201 13.93 12.39 -30.57
N LEU A 202 12.94 11.70 -30.02
CA LEU A 202 13.14 10.81 -28.89
C LEU A 202 13.56 9.43 -29.39
N ASP A 203 14.50 8.82 -28.69
CA ASP A 203 14.91 7.44 -28.97
C ASP A 203 13.80 6.47 -28.54
N GLY A 204 13.47 5.52 -29.41
CA GLY A 204 12.45 4.51 -29.18
C GLY A 204 11.20 4.70 -30.03
N THR A 205 10.22 3.84 -29.81
CA THR A 205 8.94 3.81 -30.55
C THR A 205 7.75 4.27 -29.72
N ALA A 206 7.96 4.51 -28.42
CA ALA A 206 6.88 4.91 -27.51
C ALA A 206 6.50 6.37 -27.73
N ALA A 207 5.21 6.68 -27.64
CA ALA A 207 4.71 8.03 -27.78
C ALA A 207 5.01 8.86 -26.52
N PRO A 208 5.57 10.08 -26.66
CA PRO A 208 5.83 10.94 -25.50
C PRO A 208 4.55 11.54 -24.93
N GLY A 209 4.41 11.50 -23.60
CA GLY A 209 3.29 11.97 -22.80
C GLY A 209 3.62 13.20 -21.97
N HIS A 210 3.29 13.19 -20.67
CA HIS A 210 3.56 14.31 -19.77
C HIS A 210 5.05 14.59 -19.60
N LEU A 211 5.35 15.83 -19.25
CA LEU A 211 6.71 16.34 -19.12
C LEU A 211 6.94 16.90 -17.71
N ALA A 212 8.19 16.89 -17.27
CA ALA A 212 8.66 17.66 -16.13
C ALA A 212 10.11 18.11 -16.35
N ILE A 213 10.51 19.20 -15.70
CA ILE A 213 11.90 19.68 -15.75
C ILE A 213 12.46 19.69 -14.33
N THR A 214 13.56 18.97 -14.11
CA THR A 214 14.34 19.06 -12.87
C THR A 214 15.53 19.98 -13.09
N GLU A 215 15.81 20.84 -12.12
CA GLU A 215 17.02 21.68 -12.08
C GLU A 215 17.82 21.33 -10.83
N THR A 216 19.03 20.80 -10.98
CA THR A 216 19.87 20.45 -9.83
C THR A 216 20.69 21.65 -9.35
N ALA A 217 21.25 21.55 -8.13
CA ALA A 217 22.16 22.57 -7.58
C ALA A 217 23.42 22.77 -8.45
N GLU A 218 23.86 21.71 -9.15
CA GLU A 218 24.97 21.73 -10.11
C GLU A 218 24.59 22.34 -11.48
N ARG A 219 23.36 22.85 -11.60
CA ARG A 219 22.78 23.44 -12.82
C ARG A 219 22.59 22.46 -13.98
N GLU A 220 22.56 21.15 -13.72
CA GLU A 220 22.08 20.21 -14.74
C GLU A 220 20.56 20.37 -14.88
N ARG A 221 20.10 20.71 -16.09
CA ARG A 221 18.68 20.77 -16.44
C ARG A 221 18.29 19.55 -17.25
N ALA A 222 17.37 18.76 -16.71
CA ALA A 222 16.87 17.57 -17.39
C ALA A 222 15.38 17.71 -17.66
N LEU A 223 15.02 17.55 -18.94
CA LEU A 223 13.64 17.34 -19.36
C LEU A 223 13.32 15.85 -19.25
N TRP A 224 12.31 15.53 -18.47
CA TRP A 224 11.80 14.17 -18.28
C TRP A 224 10.53 14.00 -19.09
N VAL A 225 10.45 12.87 -19.79
CA VAL A 225 9.35 12.53 -20.68
C VAL A 225 8.74 11.20 -20.25
N ALA A 226 7.48 11.22 -19.83
CA ALA A 226 6.68 10.01 -19.67
C ALA A 226 6.40 9.42 -21.05
N THR A 227 6.38 8.09 -21.16
CA THR A 227 6.07 7.41 -22.42
C THR A 227 4.87 6.49 -22.23
N ASP A 228 4.23 6.08 -23.33
CA ASP A 228 3.15 5.08 -23.30
C ASP A 228 3.64 3.63 -23.12
N ASP A 229 4.92 3.46 -22.75
CA ASP A 229 5.58 2.18 -22.46
C ASP A 229 6.27 2.24 -21.08
N THR A 230 6.87 1.15 -20.61
CA THR A 230 7.47 1.02 -19.27
C THR A 230 8.85 1.66 -19.16
N TYR A 231 8.97 2.92 -19.60
CA TYR A 231 10.16 3.73 -19.40
C TYR A 231 9.89 5.24 -19.45
N LEU A 232 10.81 5.99 -18.85
CA LEU A 232 10.97 7.43 -19.03
C LEU A 232 12.12 7.72 -20.00
N ILE A 233 12.07 8.87 -20.66
CA ILE A 233 13.25 9.45 -21.32
C ILE A 233 13.72 10.67 -20.52
N LYS A 234 14.98 10.66 -20.12
CA LYS A 234 15.69 11.82 -19.57
C LYS A 234 16.49 12.48 -20.69
N TYR A 235 16.13 13.71 -21.05
CA TYR A 235 16.87 14.53 -22.00
C TYR A 235 17.65 15.62 -21.26
N ASP A 236 18.97 15.58 -21.36
CA ASP A 236 19.86 16.61 -20.84
C ASP A 236 19.79 17.85 -21.76
N LEU A 237 19.23 18.94 -21.23
CA LEU A 237 18.97 20.14 -22.00
C LEU A 237 20.25 20.87 -22.40
N ASP A 238 21.34 20.67 -21.66
CA ASP A 238 22.61 21.36 -21.86
C ASP A 238 23.57 20.52 -22.71
N ARG A 239 23.70 19.22 -22.42
CA ARG A 239 24.54 18.27 -23.18
C ARG A 239 23.86 17.74 -24.45
N LYS A 240 22.56 17.97 -24.63
CA LYS A 240 21.77 17.52 -25.78
C LYS A 240 21.83 16.00 -25.98
N SER A 241 21.82 15.24 -24.89
CA SER A 241 21.84 13.77 -24.89
C SER A 241 20.60 13.21 -24.22
N GLN A 242 20.19 12.00 -24.61
CA GLN A 242 19.04 11.33 -24.01
C GLN A 242 19.41 9.99 -23.39
N ARG A 243 18.62 9.59 -22.40
CA ARG A 243 18.76 8.31 -21.71
C ARG A 243 17.39 7.72 -21.40
N LYS A 244 17.22 6.43 -21.71
CA LYS A 244 16.08 5.63 -21.29
C LYS A 244 16.25 5.17 -19.83
N ILE A 245 15.20 5.32 -19.03
CA ILE A 245 15.11 4.86 -17.64
C ILE A 245 13.94 3.90 -17.53
N VAL A 246 14.22 2.62 -17.30
CA VAL A 246 13.20 1.57 -17.21
C VAL A 246 12.38 1.74 -15.94
N THR A 247 11.06 1.59 -16.05
CA THR A 247 10.11 1.62 -14.93
C THR A 247 9.42 0.26 -14.80
N SER A 248 8.80 -0.02 -13.65
CA SER A 248 8.06 -1.28 -13.44
C SER A 248 6.67 -1.29 -14.12
N ALA A 249 6.14 -0.12 -14.45
CA ALA A 249 4.88 0.06 -15.17
C ALA A 249 4.89 1.40 -15.95
N VAL A 250 3.85 1.66 -16.73
CA VAL A 250 3.75 2.86 -17.57
C VAL A 250 3.65 4.11 -16.68
N PRO A 251 4.60 5.06 -16.77
CA PRO A 251 4.54 6.32 -16.04
C PRO A 251 3.52 7.27 -16.67
N ASP A 252 2.74 8.01 -15.88
CA ASP A 252 1.76 8.97 -16.40
C ASP A 252 2.06 10.43 -16.00
N ARG A 253 1.74 10.85 -14.77
CA ARG A 253 1.99 12.22 -14.31
C ARG A 253 3.38 12.33 -13.71
N LEU A 254 4.10 13.38 -14.11
CA LEU A 254 5.44 13.68 -13.63
C LEU A 254 5.42 14.93 -12.73
N PHE A 255 6.23 14.93 -11.68
CA PHE A 255 6.43 16.07 -10.80
C PHE A 255 7.90 16.20 -10.42
N ALA A 256 8.49 17.37 -10.67
CA ALA A 256 9.85 17.67 -10.26
C ALA A 256 9.83 18.34 -8.88
N MET A 257 10.51 17.72 -7.91
CA MET A 257 10.67 18.29 -6.57
C MET A 257 11.81 19.31 -6.54
N PRO A 258 11.77 20.30 -5.62
CA PRO A 258 12.84 21.29 -5.46
C PRO A 258 14.21 20.70 -5.13
N ASP A 259 14.27 19.49 -4.56
CA ASP A 259 15.52 18.76 -4.30
C ASP A 259 16.13 18.13 -5.57
N GLY A 260 15.47 18.27 -6.72
CA GLY A 260 15.90 17.74 -8.01
C GLY A 260 15.43 16.30 -8.28
N SER A 261 14.69 15.67 -7.36
CA SER A 261 14.08 14.37 -7.61
C SER A 261 12.90 14.49 -8.57
N LEU A 262 12.73 13.49 -9.44
CA LEU A 262 11.56 13.32 -10.28
C LEU A 262 10.64 12.29 -9.64
N TRP A 263 9.38 12.62 -9.48
CA TRP A 263 8.34 11.71 -9.01
C TRP A 263 7.31 11.47 -10.09
N PHE A 264 6.75 10.26 -10.12
CA PHE A 264 5.76 9.93 -11.13
C PHE A 264 4.76 8.86 -10.72
N THR A 265 3.52 9.02 -11.19
CA THR A 265 2.45 8.04 -10.97
C THR A 265 2.55 6.90 -11.99
N MET A 266 2.16 5.69 -11.58
CA MET A 266 2.00 4.51 -12.41
C MET A 266 0.60 3.94 -12.21
N PRO A 267 -0.42 4.51 -12.89
CA PRO A 267 -1.82 4.21 -12.60
C PRO A 267 -2.21 2.74 -12.76
N SER A 268 -1.58 2.02 -13.70
CA SER A 268 -1.87 0.60 -13.96
C SER A 268 -1.30 -0.35 -12.91
N ALA A 269 -0.35 0.11 -12.11
CA ALA A 269 0.29 -0.65 -11.04
C ALA A 269 -0.16 -0.21 -9.64
N ASP A 270 -1.13 0.71 -9.55
CA ASP A 270 -1.59 1.30 -8.29
C ASP A 270 -0.41 1.81 -7.45
N ALA A 271 0.55 2.49 -8.09
CA ALA A 271 1.81 2.83 -7.46
C ALA A 271 2.39 4.17 -7.93
N VAL A 272 3.36 4.65 -7.15
CA VAL A 272 4.20 5.82 -7.45
C VAL A 272 5.66 5.37 -7.38
N ASP A 273 6.53 5.98 -8.17
CA ASP A 273 7.98 5.75 -8.09
C ASP A 273 8.70 7.08 -8.32
N CYS A 274 10.02 7.10 -8.12
CA CYS A 274 10.83 8.28 -8.31
C CYS A 274 12.20 7.97 -8.93
N VAL A 275 12.83 9.00 -9.46
CA VAL A 275 14.22 9.01 -9.87
C VAL A 275 14.92 10.12 -9.10
N LEU A 276 15.93 9.75 -8.33
CA LEU A 276 16.68 10.69 -7.50
C LEU A 276 17.69 11.50 -8.33
N PRO A 277 18.15 12.66 -7.84
CA PRO A 277 19.15 13.46 -8.52
C PRO A 277 20.39 12.64 -8.89
N GLY A 278 20.85 12.73 -10.13
CA GLY A 278 22.00 11.98 -10.63
C GLY A 278 21.77 10.47 -10.83
N ALA A 279 20.66 9.92 -10.34
CA ALA A 279 20.35 8.51 -10.48
C ALA A 279 20.09 8.14 -11.95
N THR A 280 20.28 6.85 -12.21
CA THR A 280 20.27 6.27 -13.56
C THR A 280 19.21 5.17 -13.72
N HIS A 281 18.47 4.91 -12.66
CA HIS A 281 17.40 3.93 -12.49
C HIS A 281 16.40 4.51 -11.48
N THR A 282 15.22 3.91 -11.38
CA THR A 282 14.21 4.32 -10.39
C THR A 282 14.57 3.80 -9.00
N SER A 283 14.07 4.46 -7.95
CA SER A 283 14.33 4.09 -6.55
C SER A 283 13.43 2.95 -6.05
N GLY A 284 12.38 2.63 -6.80
CA GLY A 284 11.52 1.48 -6.59
C GLY A 284 10.11 1.86 -6.15
N SER A 285 9.16 1.08 -6.65
CA SER A 285 7.72 1.31 -6.50
C SER A 285 7.25 1.45 -5.04
N ILE A 286 6.34 2.40 -4.82
CA ILE A 286 5.60 2.67 -3.59
C ILE A 286 4.13 2.33 -3.88
N SER A 287 3.59 1.32 -3.18
CA SER A 287 2.19 0.90 -3.37
C SER A 287 1.25 1.95 -2.78
N THR A 288 0.27 2.35 -3.59
CA THR A 288 -0.84 3.22 -3.15
C THR A 288 -2.10 2.41 -2.79
N GLY A 289 -2.01 1.08 -2.82
CA GLY A 289 -3.09 0.12 -2.52
C GLY A 289 -3.95 -0.18 -3.76
N LYS A 290 -4.46 -1.40 -3.87
CA LYS A 290 -5.16 -1.86 -5.09
C LYS A 290 -6.36 -1.00 -5.48
N GLY A 291 -6.50 -0.78 -6.77
CA GLY A 291 -7.57 0.00 -7.38
C GLY A 291 -7.49 1.49 -7.12
N SER A 292 -6.44 2.00 -6.47
CA SER A 292 -6.26 3.41 -6.14
C SER A 292 -6.10 4.30 -7.37
N ARG A 293 -5.45 3.80 -8.43
CA ARG A 293 -5.20 4.49 -9.70
C ARG A 293 -4.69 5.93 -9.48
N PRO A 294 -3.44 6.12 -9.03
CA PRO A 294 -2.88 7.44 -8.74
C PRO A 294 -2.92 8.34 -9.99
N SER A 295 -3.49 9.54 -9.86
CA SER A 295 -3.87 10.40 -11.00
C SER A 295 -3.12 11.73 -11.08
N GLY A 296 -2.99 12.46 -9.98
CA GLY A 296 -2.28 13.74 -9.89
C GLY A 296 -1.31 13.74 -8.73
N ILE A 297 -0.20 14.46 -8.85
CA ILE A 297 0.86 14.55 -7.85
C ILE A 297 1.27 16.02 -7.65
N ALA A 298 1.44 16.45 -6.40
CA ALA A 298 1.88 17.79 -6.04
C ALA A 298 2.60 17.79 -4.69
N ALA A 299 3.46 18.77 -4.47
CA ALA A 299 4.05 19.05 -3.17
C ALA A 299 3.35 20.23 -2.48
N ASP A 300 3.14 20.14 -1.18
CA ASP A 300 2.59 21.23 -0.38
C ASP A 300 3.67 22.24 0.09
N THR A 301 3.27 23.18 0.94
CA THR A 301 4.19 24.21 1.48
C THR A 301 5.35 23.62 2.30
N ASN A 302 5.17 22.45 2.90
CA ASN A 302 6.18 21.77 3.72
C ASN A 302 7.07 20.84 2.87
N SER A 303 6.93 20.89 1.53
CA SER A 303 7.59 19.97 0.60
C SER A 303 7.23 18.51 0.86
N GLN A 304 6.02 18.27 1.39
CA GLN A 304 5.41 16.96 1.53
C GLN A 304 4.67 16.61 0.25
N LEU A 305 4.82 15.38 -0.23
CA LEU A 305 4.30 14.94 -1.52
C LEU A 305 2.94 14.29 -1.34
N TRP A 306 1.98 14.72 -2.14
CA TRP A 306 0.62 14.24 -2.10
C TRP A 306 0.22 13.72 -3.47
N VAL A 307 -0.61 12.69 -3.48
CA VAL A 307 -1.12 12.05 -4.70
C VAL A 307 -2.63 11.86 -4.60
N GLY A 308 -3.34 12.32 -5.62
CA GLY A 308 -4.76 12.01 -5.76
C GLY A 308 -4.94 10.56 -6.22
N LEU A 309 -5.79 9.81 -5.52
CA LEU A 309 -6.14 8.43 -5.86
C LEU A 309 -7.54 8.42 -6.51
N GLU A 310 -7.59 8.49 -7.84
CA GLU A 310 -8.86 8.64 -8.56
C GLU A 310 -9.77 7.42 -8.37
N GLY A 311 -9.20 6.22 -8.32
CA GLY A 311 -9.97 4.98 -8.26
C GLY A 311 -10.75 4.83 -6.97
N THR A 312 -10.16 5.26 -5.86
CA THR A 312 -10.70 5.09 -4.49
C THR A 312 -11.21 6.38 -3.85
N GLY A 313 -10.88 7.56 -4.39
CA GLY A 313 -11.40 8.85 -3.91
C GLY A 313 -10.71 9.36 -2.64
N GLU A 314 -9.39 9.24 -2.59
CA GLU A 314 -8.56 9.64 -1.46
C GLU A 314 -7.39 10.51 -1.88
N MET A 315 -6.81 11.22 -0.91
CA MET A 315 -5.45 11.76 -1.00
C MET A 315 -4.47 10.80 -0.32
N PHE A 316 -3.35 10.51 -0.98
CA PHE A 316 -2.26 9.69 -0.46
C PHE A 316 -1.06 10.58 -0.16
N HIS A 317 -0.57 10.54 1.08
CA HIS A 317 0.66 11.23 1.44
C HIS A 317 1.86 10.31 1.22
N ILE A 318 2.87 10.81 0.52
CA ILE A 318 4.13 10.12 0.27
C ILE A 318 5.17 10.62 1.26
N SER A 319 5.69 9.71 2.07
CA SER A 319 6.86 10.01 2.89
C SER A 319 8.15 10.01 2.08
N LYS A 320 9.05 10.94 2.43
CA LYS A 320 10.45 10.94 1.96
C LYS A 320 11.29 9.82 2.58
N PHE A 321 10.73 9.14 3.58
CA PHE A 321 11.38 8.05 4.29
C PHE A 321 10.73 6.72 3.91
N ARG A 322 11.56 5.70 3.75
CA ARG A 322 11.13 4.31 3.58
C ARG A 322 11.42 3.55 4.87
N LEU A 323 10.36 2.99 5.44
CA LEU A 323 10.48 1.98 6.48
C LEU A 323 10.59 0.60 5.81
N THR A 324 11.70 -0.09 6.02
CA THR A 324 11.94 -1.42 5.43
C THR A 324 12.05 -2.46 6.55
N PRO A 325 11.14 -3.45 6.64
CA PRO A 325 11.28 -4.53 7.61
C PRO A 325 12.62 -5.27 7.44
N LYS A 326 13.36 -5.45 8.54
CA LYS A 326 14.65 -6.17 8.59
C LYS A 326 14.62 -7.38 9.52
N GLY A 327 13.56 -7.54 10.33
CA GLY A 327 13.43 -8.66 11.26
C GLY A 327 12.06 -8.74 11.91
N GLY A 328 11.71 -9.93 12.40
CA GLY A 328 10.47 -10.16 13.14
C GLY A 328 9.25 -10.56 12.29
N GLN A 329 9.39 -10.68 10.97
CA GLN A 329 8.32 -11.21 10.10
C GLN A 329 8.25 -12.75 10.13
N GLY A 330 7.07 -13.30 9.85
CA GLY A 330 6.88 -14.74 9.63
C GLY A 330 7.09 -15.62 10.87
N GLN A 331 6.97 -15.05 12.08
CA GLN A 331 7.23 -15.77 13.32
C GLN A 331 5.96 -16.18 14.05
N GLU A 332 6.07 -17.24 14.85
CA GLU A 332 4.96 -17.79 15.61
C GLU A 332 5.34 -18.01 17.06
N ALA A 333 4.35 -17.90 17.96
CA ALA A 333 4.50 -18.20 19.38
C ALA A 333 3.24 -18.86 19.93
N ALA A 334 3.38 -19.72 20.94
CA ALA A 334 2.23 -20.29 21.65
C ALA A 334 1.69 -19.27 22.68
N VAL A 335 0.39 -19.24 22.94
CA VAL A 335 -0.22 -18.40 23.98
C VAL A 335 0.55 -18.53 25.30
N GLY A 336 0.93 -17.39 25.88
CA GLY A 336 1.68 -17.30 27.13
C GLY A 336 3.21 -17.35 26.98
N THR A 337 3.73 -17.45 25.76
CA THR A 337 5.18 -17.41 25.47
C THR A 337 5.57 -16.13 24.75
N SER A 338 6.86 -15.78 24.79
CA SER A 338 7.40 -14.68 23.99
C SER A 338 7.78 -15.14 22.59
N PHE A 339 7.55 -14.26 21.62
CA PHE A 339 8.10 -14.40 20.29
C PHE A 339 9.63 -14.31 20.32
N LYS A 340 10.30 -14.98 19.37
CA LYS A 340 11.76 -15.14 19.40
C LYS A 340 12.51 -13.89 18.94
N ASN A 341 11.95 -13.18 17.96
CA ASN A 341 12.62 -12.06 17.32
C ASN A 341 11.83 -10.77 17.58
N PRO A 342 12.50 -9.65 17.91
CA PRO A 342 11.85 -8.35 17.94
C PRO A 342 11.47 -7.91 16.51
N LEU A 343 10.57 -6.95 16.41
CA LEU A 343 10.29 -6.28 15.14
C LEU A 343 11.42 -5.30 14.86
N ARG A 344 12.02 -5.40 13.67
CA ARG A 344 13.13 -4.54 13.25
C ARG A 344 12.80 -3.84 11.95
N VAL A 345 13.04 -2.54 11.89
CA VAL A 345 12.81 -1.73 10.70
C VAL A 345 13.99 -0.81 10.44
N LEU A 346 14.39 -0.71 9.18
CA LEU A 346 15.33 0.29 8.71
C LEU A 346 14.55 1.53 8.29
N VAL A 347 14.86 2.66 8.91
CA VAL A 347 14.49 4.00 8.42
C VAL A 347 15.57 4.44 7.44
N GLY A 348 15.19 4.56 6.17
CA GLY A 348 16.05 5.12 5.14
C GLY A 348 15.38 6.25 4.39
N ASN A 349 16.18 7.09 3.73
CA ASN A 349 15.68 7.92 2.64
C ASN A 349 15.27 7.01 1.46
N LEU A 350 14.66 7.59 0.43
CA LEU A 350 14.20 6.84 -0.75
C LEU A 350 15.34 6.22 -1.58
N ASP A 351 16.57 6.73 -1.50
CA ASP A 351 17.77 6.07 -2.08
C ASP A 351 18.23 4.84 -1.29
N GLY A 352 17.58 4.56 -0.15
CA GLY A 352 17.98 3.51 0.76
C GLY A 352 19.09 3.91 1.72
N THR A 353 19.54 5.18 1.73
CA THR A 353 20.52 5.66 2.72
C THR A 353 19.90 5.67 4.12
N PRO A 354 20.53 5.04 5.12
CA PRO A 354 19.99 5.02 6.48
C PRO A 354 19.96 6.40 7.14
N VAL A 355 18.95 6.62 8.00
CA VAL A 355 18.73 7.89 8.70
C VAL A 355 18.99 7.69 10.19
N GLY A 356 19.95 8.41 10.76
CA GLY A 356 20.36 8.24 12.16
C GLY A 356 19.48 8.93 13.20
N LYS A 357 18.58 9.85 12.83
CA LYS A 357 17.80 10.69 13.78
C LYS A 357 16.30 10.59 13.54
N ALA A 358 15.77 9.38 13.72
CA ALA A 358 14.36 9.06 13.52
C ALA A 358 13.83 8.29 14.73
N THR A 359 12.54 8.46 15.01
CA THR A 359 11.85 7.75 16.09
C THR A 359 10.71 6.94 15.50
N VAL A 360 10.78 5.64 15.67
CA VAL A 360 9.79 4.69 15.18
C VAL A 360 8.86 4.29 16.32
N LYS A 361 7.56 4.35 16.05
CA LYS A 361 6.50 3.78 16.88
C LYS A 361 6.04 2.46 16.26
N PHE A 362 6.31 1.37 16.95
CA PHE A 362 5.72 0.07 16.64
C PHE A 362 4.32 -0.02 17.24
N VAL A 363 3.37 -0.53 16.48
CA VAL A 363 1.94 -0.62 16.84
C VAL A 363 1.45 -2.04 16.61
N LEU A 364 0.66 -2.55 17.55
CA LEU A 364 -0.12 -3.76 17.41
C LEU A 364 -1.60 -3.39 17.38
N LYS A 365 -2.33 -3.91 16.40
CA LYS A 365 -3.79 -3.82 16.36
C LYS A 365 -4.39 -5.11 16.91
N GLY A 366 -5.33 -4.97 17.84
CA GLY A 366 -5.98 -6.10 18.53
C GLY A 366 -5.29 -6.49 19.84
N ASP A 367 -5.67 -7.66 20.36
CA ASP A 367 -5.31 -8.17 21.70
C ASP A 367 -4.57 -9.52 21.67
N GLN A 368 -4.14 -9.94 20.48
CA GLN A 368 -3.46 -11.22 20.25
C GLN A 368 -2.05 -11.25 20.84
N ALA A 369 -1.36 -10.11 20.84
CA ALA A 369 -0.04 -9.94 21.43
C ALA A 369 0.13 -8.57 22.08
N ARG A 370 1.19 -8.40 22.87
CA ARG A 370 1.64 -7.12 23.43
C ARG A 370 3.15 -7.02 23.44
N PHE A 371 3.72 -5.82 23.48
CA PHE A 371 5.15 -5.64 23.71
C PHE A 371 5.54 -5.95 25.16
N VAL A 372 6.65 -6.66 25.38
CA VAL A 372 7.22 -6.90 26.72
C VAL A 372 7.52 -5.57 27.40
N GLY A 373 7.02 -5.38 28.62
CA GLY A 373 7.18 -4.12 29.36
C GLY A 373 6.34 -2.96 28.83
N GLY A 374 5.52 -3.19 27.81
CA GLY A 374 4.63 -2.21 27.17
C GLY A 374 3.21 -2.71 26.97
N GLY A 375 2.44 -1.95 26.20
CA GLY A 375 1.07 -2.29 25.77
C GLY A 375 1.04 -2.74 24.32
N THR A 376 0.16 -2.12 23.54
CA THR A 376 0.06 -2.31 22.08
C THR A 376 0.99 -1.38 21.29
N THR A 377 1.79 -0.55 21.97
CA THR A 377 2.71 0.39 21.33
C THR A 377 4.08 0.34 22.00
N ASP A 378 5.13 0.48 21.19
CA ASP A 378 6.50 0.61 21.65
C ASP A 378 7.23 1.65 20.80
N ILE A 379 7.93 2.61 21.42
CA ILE A 379 8.56 3.74 20.73
C ILE A 379 10.07 3.64 20.89
N LYS A 380 10.80 3.70 19.77
CA LYS A 380 12.24 3.45 19.69
C LYS A 380 12.91 4.43 18.74
N SER A 381 13.98 5.05 19.21
CA SER A 381 14.87 5.80 18.32
C SER A 381 15.73 4.82 17.51
N VAL A 382 16.02 5.20 16.27
CA VAL A 382 16.96 4.47 15.42
C VAL A 382 18.40 4.59 15.92
N GLN A 383 19.24 3.68 15.49
CA GLN A 383 20.67 3.76 15.78
C GLN A 383 21.34 4.86 14.94
N GLU A 384 22.13 5.70 15.60
CA GLU A 384 22.73 6.90 14.99
C GLU A 384 24.02 6.64 14.17
N SER A 385 24.67 5.49 14.38
CA SER A 385 25.96 5.16 13.76
C SER A 385 26.25 3.65 13.75
N GLY A 386 27.23 3.24 12.95
CA GLY A 386 27.64 1.84 12.81
C GLY A 386 26.86 1.08 11.73
N ASP A 387 27.09 -0.23 11.65
CA ASP A 387 26.51 -1.10 10.60
C ASP A 387 24.98 -1.23 10.67
N GLU A 388 24.39 -0.87 11.82
CA GLU A 388 22.95 -0.88 12.06
C GLU A 388 22.35 0.54 12.10
N MET A 389 23.07 1.54 11.58
CA MET A 389 22.55 2.90 11.46
C MET A 389 21.16 2.88 10.79
N GLY A 390 20.24 3.68 11.34
CA GLY A 390 18.85 3.78 10.87
C GLY A 390 17.95 2.62 11.26
N ILE A 391 18.44 1.57 11.93
CA ILE A 391 17.61 0.49 12.44
C ILE A 391 16.96 0.91 13.76
N ALA A 392 15.64 0.72 13.85
CA ALA A 392 14.90 0.68 15.11
C ALA A 392 14.47 -0.76 15.41
N GLU A 393 14.54 -1.14 16.68
CA GLU A 393 14.21 -2.48 17.17
C GLU A 393 13.22 -2.41 18.34
N SER A 394 12.06 -3.04 18.19
CA SER A 394 11.04 -3.11 19.24
C SER A 394 11.46 -4.01 20.40
N ALA A 395 10.76 -3.92 21.53
CA ALA A 395 10.73 -5.00 22.51
C ALA A 395 10.17 -6.29 21.88
N LEU A 396 10.48 -7.44 22.49
CA LEU A 396 9.86 -8.70 22.12
C LEU A 396 8.34 -8.63 22.31
N LEU A 397 7.62 -9.45 21.56
CA LEU A 397 6.19 -9.63 21.71
C LEU A 397 5.89 -10.77 22.71
N GLU A 398 4.86 -10.62 23.52
CA GLU A 398 4.25 -11.68 24.32
C GLU A 398 2.93 -12.12 23.68
N ALA A 399 2.78 -13.42 23.44
CA ALA A 399 1.55 -14.01 22.90
C ALA A 399 0.43 -14.08 23.97
N LYS A 400 -0.75 -13.56 23.65
CA LYS A 400 -1.89 -13.43 24.57
C LYS A 400 -3.09 -14.25 24.14
N GLN A 401 -3.50 -14.16 22.88
CA GLN A 401 -4.63 -14.90 22.34
C GLN A 401 -4.28 -15.51 20.97
N PRO A 402 -4.91 -16.62 20.58
CA PRO A 402 -4.67 -17.26 19.29
C PRO A 402 -5.24 -16.46 18.11
N GLY A 403 -4.42 -16.26 17.09
CA GLY A 403 -4.82 -15.50 15.91
C GLY A 403 -3.63 -14.85 15.20
N GLN A 404 -3.92 -14.15 14.11
CA GLN A 404 -2.93 -13.33 13.42
C GLN A 404 -2.68 -12.05 14.22
N VAL A 405 -1.41 -11.66 14.35
CA VAL A 405 -1.01 -10.39 14.95
C VAL A 405 -0.86 -9.38 13.82
N ASP A 406 -1.66 -8.31 13.87
CA ASP A 406 -1.54 -7.16 12.99
C ASP A 406 -0.55 -6.18 13.64
N ALA A 407 0.65 -6.10 13.08
CA ALA A 407 1.76 -5.33 13.60
C ALA A 407 2.32 -4.39 12.52
N SER A 408 2.66 -3.17 12.92
CA SER A 408 3.22 -2.16 12.03
C SER A 408 4.28 -1.30 12.71
N ALA A 409 5.05 -0.58 11.90
CA ALA A 409 5.93 0.50 12.32
C ALA A 409 5.52 1.80 11.63
N GLU A 410 5.45 2.87 12.41
CA GLU A 410 5.15 4.24 12.00
C GLU A 410 6.36 5.12 12.36
N LEU A 411 6.78 6.00 11.47
CA LEU A 411 7.74 7.05 11.81
C LEU A 411 6.98 8.17 12.53
N LEU A 412 7.52 8.70 13.63
CA LEU A 412 6.82 9.72 14.43
C LEU A 412 6.98 11.13 13.88
N GLU A 413 8.13 11.40 13.29
CA GLU A 413 8.44 12.74 12.76
C GLU A 413 7.79 13.00 11.40
N GLU A 414 7.40 11.95 10.68
CA GLU A 414 6.85 12.00 9.32
C GLU A 414 5.96 10.78 9.07
N ASP A 415 5.07 10.88 8.09
CA ASP A 415 4.09 9.83 7.77
C ASP A 415 4.68 8.62 6.98
N ALA A 416 5.75 7.99 7.47
CA ALA A 416 6.25 6.73 6.92
C ALA A 416 5.65 5.53 7.66
N PHE A 417 5.27 4.48 6.92
CA PHE A 417 4.63 3.29 7.48
C PHE A 417 5.16 2.00 6.85
N THR A 418 5.23 0.92 7.63
CA THR A 418 5.38 -0.44 7.08
C THR A 418 4.70 -1.49 7.96
N PRO A 419 3.96 -2.45 7.38
CA PRO A 419 3.42 -3.58 8.13
C PRO A 419 4.46 -4.70 8.30
N PHE A 420 4.23 -5.57 9.28
CA PHE A 420 4.96 -6.83 9.45
C PHE A 420 4.01 -8.00 9.17
N GLU A 421 4.41 -8.89 8.28
CA GLU A 421 3.55 -9.98 7.84
C GLU A 421 3.86 -11.31 8.53
N GLY A 422 2.86 -12.20 8.55
CA GLY A 422 3.02 -13.60 8.94
C GLY A 422 3.28 -13.84 10.42
N ILE A 423 2.89 -12.92 11.31
CA ILE A 423 3.02 -13.09 12.76
C ILE A 423 1.76 -13.77 13.31
N VAL A 424 1.92 -14.93 13.97
CA VAL A 424 0.78 -15.75 14.42
C VAL A 424 0.97 -16.22 15.86
N VAL A 425 -0.09 -16.09 16.67
CA VAL A 425 -0.19 -16.76 17.96
C VAL A 425 -0.95 -18.06 17.82
N LYS A 426 -0.34 -19.15 18.27
CA LYS A 426 -0.92 -20.51 18.28
C LYS A 426 -1.55 -20.81 19.63
N GLU A 427 -2.65 -21.56 19.61
CA GLU A 427 -3.23 -22.15 20.81
C GLU A 427 -2.20 -23.00 21.55
N THR A 428 -2.17 -22.88 22.87
CA THR A 428 -1.37 -23.73 23.74
C THR A 428 -2.25 -24.89 24.18
N VAL A 429 -1.99 -26.10 23.67
CA VAL A 429 -2.59 -27.34 24.19
C VAL A 429 -2.05 -27.58 25.60
N GLY A 430 -2.93 -27.63 26.59
CA GLY A 430 -2.57 -27.85 27.99
C GLY A 430 -2.13 -29.28 28.31
N PRO A 431 -1.67 -29.57 29.54
CA PRO A 431 -1.40 -30.93 29.98
C PRO A 431 -2.69 -31.78 29.98
N PRO A 432 -2.59 -33.12 29.97
CA PRO A 432 -3.74 -34.00 30.08
C PRO A 432 -4.53 -33.70 31.36
N ASP A 433 -5.83 -33.48 31.21
CA ASP A 433 -6.73 -33.13 32.32
C ASP A 433 -7.92 -34.09 32.39
N HIS A 434 -8.42 -34.54 31.23
CA HIS A 434 -9.55 -35.47 31.14
C HIS A 434 -9.29 -36.57 30.10
N LEU A 435 -9.68 -37.80 30.44
CA LEU A 435 -9.82 -38.90 29.48
C LEU A 435 -11.31 -39.15 29.23
N GLY A 436 -11.72 -39.13 27.97
CA GLY A 436 -13.08 -39.45 27.54
C GLY A 436 -13.14 -40.77 26.77
N TYR A 437 -14.28 -41.46 26.85
CA TYR A 437 -14.50 -42.64 26.00
C TYR A 437 -14.42 -42.25 24.52
N HIS A 438 -13.65 -43.02 23.75
CA HIS A 438 -13.65 -42.93 22.30
C HIS A 438 -14.30 -44.19 21.69
N SER A 439 -13.85 -45.40 22.06
CA SER A 439 -14.47 -46.65 21.64
C SER A 439 -14.14 -47.83 22.56
N GLY A 440 -14.86 -48.95 22.38
CA GLY A 440 -14.56 -50.21 23.05
C GLY A 440 -15.08 -50.33 24.49
N ALA A 441 -16.01 -49.48 24.93
CA ALA A 441 -16.67 -49.64 26.23
C ALA A 441 -17.92 -50.51 26.16
N GLY A 442 -18.22 -51.28 27.21
CA GLY A 442 -19.49 -52.01 27.33
C GLY A 442 -19.56 -53.28 26.49
N GLN A 443 -18.42 -53.79 26.04
CA GLN A 443 -18.34 -54.96 25.19
C GLN A 443 -18.67 -56.22 25.98
N ARG A 444 -19.10 -57.23 25.24
CA ARG A 444 -19.42 -58.56 25.76
C ARG A 444 -18.70 -59.61 24.94
N THR A 445 -18.19 -60.64 25.59
CA THR A 445 -17.63 -61.80 24.89
C THR A 445 -17.73 -63.04 25.76
N ALA A 446 -17.71 -64.20 25.13
CA ALA A 446 -17.71 -65.48 25.83
C ALA A 446 -16.36 -65.76 26.49
N VAL A 447 -16.35 -66.61 27.52
CA VAL A 447 -15.13 -67.09 28.18
C VAL A 447 -14.06 -67.51 27.16
N GLY A 448 -12.82 -67.03 27.34
CA GLY A 448 -11.68 -67.36 26.49
C GLY A 448 -11.66 -66.70 25.11
N LYS A 449 -12.66 -65.88 24.76
CA LYS A 449 -12.71 -65.15 23.48
C LYS A 449 -12.15 -63.73 23.61
N LYS A 450 -11.74 -63.18 22.46
CA LYS A 450 -11.32 -61.78 22.35
C LYS A 450 -12.54 -60.87 22.43
N PHE A 451 -12.37 -59.70 23.03
CA PHE A 451 -13.36 -58.65 22.93
C PHE A 451 -13.38 -58.07 21.50
N PRO A 452 -14.58 -57.75 20.96
CA PRO A 452 -14.74 -57.37 19.54
C PRO A 452 -13.94 -56.13 19.08
N ALA A 453 -13.67 -55.18 19.97
CA ALA A 453 -13.02 -53.92 19.66
C ALA A 453 -11.89 -53.59 20.67
N PRO A 454 -10.83 -52.89 20.23
CA PRO A 454 -9.82 -52.37 21.14
C PRO A 454 -10.42 -51.28 22.05
N LEU A 455 -9.83 -51.13 23.24
CA LEU A 455 -10.19 -50.01 24.13
C LEU A 455 -9.52 -48.75 23.61
N SER A 456 -10.29 -47.66 23.53
CA SER A 456 -9.81 -46.39 23.00
C SER A 456 -10.35 -45.23 23.84
N THR A 457 -9.46 -44.29 24.16
CA THR A 457 -9.78 -43.07 24.91
C THR A 457 -9.29 -41.84 24.15
N VAL A 458 -9.99 -40.72 24.27
CA VAL A 458 -9.50 -39.41 23.84
C VAL A 458 -8.95 -38.66 25.04
N VAL A 459 -7.73 -38.14 24.91
CA VAL A 459 -7.06 -37.33 25.93
C VAL A 459 -7.30 -35.86 25.61
N ARG A 460 -7.85 -35.13 26.58
CA ARG A 460 -8.13 -33.69 26.44
C ARG A 460 -7.52 -32.90 27.59
N ASP A 461 -7.17 -31.66 27.31
CA ASP A 461 -6.81 -30.69 28.35
C ASP A 461 -8.07 -30.12 29.02
N LYS A 462 -7.86 -29.26 30.02
CA LYS A 462 -8.94 -28.58 30.77
C LYS A 462 -9.86 -27.70 29.92
N HIS A 463 -9.52 -27.47 28.66
CA HIS A 463 -10.27 -26.63 27.73
C HIS A 463 -10.89 -27.47 26.60
N GLY A 464 -10.74 -28.80 26.67
CA GLY A 464 -11.32 -29.74 25.74
C GLY A 464 -10.50 -29.96 24.47
N ALA A 465 -9.31 -29.35 24.35
CA ALA A 465 -8.41 -29.56 23.23
C ALA A 465 -7.72 -30.92 23.33
N ALA A 466 -7.52 -31.58 22.19
CA ALA A 466 -6.88 -32.90 22.13
C ALA A 466 -5.38 -32.82 22.47
N VAL A 467 -4.93 -33.65 23.41
CA VAL A 467 -3.52 -33.67 23.85
C VAL A 467 -2.80 -34.86 23.21
N LYS A 468 -1.84 -34.56 22.34
CA LYS A 468 -1.04 -35.56 21.62
C LYS A 468 0.18 -36.06 22.39
N LYS A 469 0.70 -37.23 22.02
CA LYS A 469 1.91 -37.86 22.59
C LYS A 469 1.81 -38.13 24.09
N VAL A 470 0.59 -38.32 24.60
CA VAL A 470 0.34 -38.67 26.00
C VAL A 470 0.33 -40.17 26.12
N LYS A 471 1.11 -40.71 27.05
CA LYS A 471 1.09 -42.13 27.38
C LYS A 471 -0.12 -42.43 28.27
N VAL A 472 -0.97 -43.33 27.82
CA VAL A 472 -2.16 -43.81 28.55
C VAL A 472 -1.92 -45.26 28.96
N VAL A 473 -2.04 -45.53 30.25
CA VAL A 473 -1.93 -46.87 30.83
C VAL A 473 -3.33 -47.45 31.01
N PHE A 474 -3.55 -48.66 30.53
CA PHE A 474 -4.80 -49.42 30.70
C PHE A 474 -4.52 -50.62 31.62
N ARG A 475 -5.33 -50.78 32.67
CA ARG A 475 -5.21 -51.88 33.64
C ARG A 475 -6.54 -52.56 33.90
N VAL A 476 -6.57 -53.88 33.74
CA VAL A 476 -7.66 -54.73 34.21
C VAL A 476 -7.58 -54.80 35.75
N MET A 477 -8.68 -54.51 36.42
CA MET A 477 -8.73 -54.42 37.90
C MET A 477 -9.09 -55.73 38.59
N ASP A 478 -9.56 -56.71 37.81
CA ASP A 478 -10.05 -58.01 38.28
C ASP A 478 -9.40 -59.12 37.44
N ASP A 479 -9.30 -60.35 37.97
CA ASP A 479 -8.70 -61.50 37.26
C ASP A 479 -9.63 -62.11 36.19
N MET A 480 -10.51 -61.31 35.61
CA MET A 480 -11.53 -61.74 34.64
C MET A 480 -11.09 -61.56 33.17
N ALA A 481 -10.00 -60.84 32.90
CA ALA A 481 -9.47 -60.65 31.55
C ALA A 481 -7.99 -60.30 31.57
N SER A 482 -7.33 -60.45 30.42
CA SER A 482 -5.97 -59.97 30.19
C SER A 482 -5.82 -59.43 28.78
N PHE A 483 -4.82 -58.59 28.54
CA PHE A 483 -4.48 -58.16 27.19
C PHE A 483 -3.76 -59.29 26.43
N GLY A 484 -3.69 -59.23 25.11
CA GLY A 484 -3.13 -60.29 24.25
C GLY A 484 -1.70 -60.75 24.55
N ASN A 485 -0.97 -60.04 25.41
CA ASN A 485 0.34 -60.42 25.96
C ASN A 485 0.27 -61.20 27.30
N GLY A 486 -0.92 -61.54 27.77
CA GLY A 486 -1.16 -62.18 29.06
C GLY A 486 -1.07 -61.25 30.28
N SER A 487 -0.76 -59.96 30.07
CA SER A 487 -0.65 -58.97 31.15
C SER A 487 -2.02 -58.37 31.47
N ALA A 488 -2.23 -58.01 32.74
CA ALA A 488 -3.36 -57.17 33.15
C ALA A 488 -3.16 -55.70 32.76
N VAL A 489 -1.97 -55.30 32.27
CA VAL A 489 -1.60 -53.92 31.94
C VAL A 489 -1.09 -53.81 30.50
N THR A 490 -1.52 -52.78 29.79
CA THR A 490 -0.97 -52.35 28.50
C THR A 490 -0.93 -50.83 28.40
N GLU A 491 -0.23 -50.29 27.41
CA GLU A 491 -0.03 -48.85 27.23
C GLU A 491 -0.34 -48.46 25.77
N ALA A 492 -0.81 -47.22 25.58
CA ALA A 492 -0.99 -46.62 24.26
C ALA A 492 -0.62 -45.13 24.31
N THR A 493 -0.13 -44.58 23.20
CA THR A 493 0.21 -43.15 23.09
C THR A 493 -0.81 -42.42 22.22
N SER A 494 -1.26 -41.24 22.66
CA SER A 494 -2.25 -40.47 21.91
C SER A 494 -1.70 -39.89 20.59
N GLY A 495 -2.50 -39.98 19.52
CA GLY A 495 -2.21 -39.40 18.21
C GLY A 495 -2.39 -37.88 18.15
N GLU A 496 -2.32 -37.29 16.95
CA GLU A 496 -2.56 -35.86 16.71
C GLU A 496 -4.01 -35.42 17.05
N ASP A 497 -4.96 -36.37 17.01
CA ASP A 497 -6.36 -36.21 17.42
C ASP A 497 -6.59 -36.44 18.93
N GLY A 498 -5.51 -36.69 19.69
CA GLY A 498 -5.57 -36.99 21.12
C GLY A 498 -6.08 -38.40 21.44
N VAL A 499 -6.30 -39.27 20.45
CA VAL A 499 -6.83 -40.62 20.67
C VAL A 499 -5.71 -41.61 20.95
N ALA A 500 -5.82 -42.36 22.05
CA ALA A 500 -4.94 -43.46 22.42
C ALA A 500 -5.73 -44.79 22.40
N THR A 501 -5.26 -45.76 21.60
CA THR A 501 -5.95 -47.04 21.38
C THR A 501 -5.03 -48.20 21.71
N THR A 502 -5.52 -49.18 22.48
CA THR A 502 -4.76 -50.37 22.85
C THR A 502 -4.37 -51.18 21.61
N ALA A 503 -3.08 -51.45 21.42
CA ALA A 503 -2.60 -52.24 20.28
C ALA A 503 -2.93 -53.74 20.41
N GLN A 504 -3.05 -54.23 21.64
CA GLN A 504 -3.37 -55.63 21.94
C GLN A 504 -4.87 -55.77 22.25
N PRO A 505 -5.53 -56.82 21.76
CA PRO A 505 -6.93 -57.07 22.09
C PRO A 505 -7.05 -57.47 23.57
N LEU A 506 -8.18 -57.10 24.19
CA LEU A 506 -8.58 -57.64 25.48
C LEU A 506 -9.13 -59.06 25.28
N VAL A 507 -8.81 -59.99 26.18
CA VAL A 507 -9.19 -61.41 26.12
C VAL A 507 -9.88 -61.80 27.40
N ALA A 508 -11.07 -62.39 27.31
CA ALA A 508 -11.83 -62.86 28.46
C ALA A 508 -11.15 -64.07 29.13
N GLY A 509 -11.06 -64.01 30.46
CA GLY A 509 -10.63 -65.09 31.33
C GLY A 509 -11.75 -66.08 31.64
N PRO A 510 -11.54 -67.01 32.60
CA PRO A 510 -12.47 -68.09 32.90
C PRO A 510 -13.68 -67.69 33.75
N VAL A 511 -13.71 -66.47 34.29
CA VAL A 511 -14.74 -66.01 35.24
C VAL A 511 -15.78 -65.15 34.52
N VAL A 512 -17.05 -65.52 34.65
CA VAL A 512 -18.21 -64.80 34.08
C VAL A 512 -18.65 -63.67 34.99
N GLY A 513 -18.98 -62.52 34.40
CA GLY A 513 -19.42 -61.36 35.14
C GLY A 513 -18.98 -60.03 34.51
N ARG A 514 -19.27 -58.94 35.23
CA ARG A 514 -18.83 -57.58 34.89
C ARG A 514 -17.49 -57.31 35.55
N PHE A 515 -16.53 -56.80 34.79
CA PHE A 515 -15.23 -56.34 35.30
C PHE A 515 -14.90 -54.93 34.82
N ARG A 516 -13.87 -54.34 35.44
CA ARG A 516 -13.41 -52.98 35.11
C ARG A 516 -12.02 -52.95 34.51
N VAL A 517 -11.86 -52.11 33.49
CA VAL A 517 -10.53 -51.69 33.00
C VAL A 517 -10.40 -50.19 33.26
N GLN A 518 -9.43 -49.80 34.07
CA GLN A 518 -9.11 -48.38 34.29
C GLN A 518 -8.07 -47.94 33.28
N ALA A 519 -8.28 -46.77 32.68
CA ALA A 519 -7.30 -46.10 31.84
C ALA A 519 -6.97 -44.73 32.43
N TRP A 520 -5.68 -44.38 32.50
CA TRP A 520 -5.25 -43.06 32.96
C TRP A 520 -4.05 -42.55 32.17
N ALA A 521 -3.94 -41.23 32.03
CA ALA A 521 -2.74 -40.60 31.47
C ALA A 521 -1.61 -40.64 32.51
N GLU A 522 -0.45 -41.17 32.10
CA GLU A 522 0.71 -41.35 32.97
C GLU A 522 1.16 -40.01 33.58
N GLY A 523 1.37 -39.98 34.89
CA GLY A 523 1.78 -38.77 35.62
C GLY A 523 0.65 -37.77 35.90
N THR A 524 -0.61 -38.13 35.68
CA THR A 524 -1.78 -37.28 35.95
C THR A 524 -2.89 -38.04 36.68
N GLU A 525 -3.90 -37.32 37.20
CA GLU A 525 -5.14 -37.92 37.74
C GLU A 525 -6.22 -38.15 36.67
N ALA A 526 -5.97 -37.75 35.41
CA ALA A 526 -6.92 -37.87 34.33
C ALA A 526 -7.13 -39.35 33.97
N GLY A 527 -8.36 -39.86 34.13
CA GLY A 527 -8.67 -41.25 33.85
C GLY A 527 -10.14 -41.53 33.50
N VAL A 528 -10.38 -42.74 32.99
CA VAL A 528 -11.68 -43.25 32.57
C VAL A 528 -11.79 -44.76 32.89
N VAL A 529 -13.01 -45.28 33.05
CA VAL A 529 -13.23 -46.67 33.49
C VAL A 529 -14.14 -47.44 32.53
N PHE A 530 -13.57 -48.32 31.73
CA PHE A 530 -14.31 -49.23 30.86
C PHE A 530 -14.99 -50.32 31.70
N ASN A 531 -16.25 -50.63 31.39
CA ASN A 531 -17.02 -51.68 32.05
C ASN A 531 -17.33 -52.76 31.02
N GLU A 532 -16.73 -53.92 31.19
CA GLU A 532 -16.77 -55.01 30.21
C GLU A 532 -17.41 -56.25 30.83
N TYR A 533 -17.93 -57.15 29.99
CA TYR A 533 -18.69 -58.31 30.45
C TYR A 533 -18.19 -59.60 29.81
N VAL A 534 -17.91 -60.60 30.64
CA VAL A 534 -17.72 -61.98 30.21
C VAL A 534 -19.05 -62.71 30.34
N THR A 535 -19.50 -63.43 29.30
CA THR A 535 -20.77 -64.18 29.26
C THR A 535 -20.54 -65.69 29.15
N ASP A 536 -21.53 -66.48 29.60
CA ASP A 536 -21.49 -67.95 29.57
C ASP A 536 -21.67 -68.56 28.17
N CYS A 537 -22.06 -67.77 27.16
CA CYS A 537 -22.22 -68.20 25.77
C CYS A 537 -21.83 -67.08 24.82
#